data_AF-A0A2S9EVV2-F1
#
_entry.id   AF-A0A2S9EVV2-F1
#
_cell.length_a   1.000
_cell.length_b   1.000
_cell.length_c   1.000
_cell.angle_alpha   90.00
_cell.angle_beta   90.00
_cell.angle_gamma   90.00
#
_symmetry.space_group_name_H-M   'P 1'
#
loop_
_entity.id
_entity.type
_entity.pdbx_description
1 polymer ?
#
loop_
_entity_poly.entity_id
_entity_poly.type
_entity_poly.pdbx_seq_one_letter_code
_entity_poly.pdbx_strand_id
1 'polypeptide(L)'
;MKTSTLQLLSFTAILLSGCADKNKIFWDEQLNSTVPQLTPQEILPIPEPSKYCKPDMESYLIYGFGLNFFNEKKLSDAKSCLIMAAPQNNRAFCHLADMIKDDDTLAKNEKDKIVSNYISYSASNKDWCAEYNMYQHYTWGAWGAPKDKALGARWLRRSALRGYPHAQSRLLSHYRSEKNLPHVYAWSKITGDFENPSLTQELAAITQEQKAEGESLYLTLKENVHSKDVLLAEAIEENTASAAAAIQLNYPEVFEGTTPSDRYEITKKAITLTHDKSINLNTFSKVFSYVAISLHAKKQGLSTDILKNIEILKLLESDELTYPERLDRAKTIVSMATQ
;
A
#
# COMPACT_ATOMS: atom_id res chain seq x y z
N MET A 1 6.09 53.51 67.47
CA MET A 1 6.55 52.15 67.14
C MET A 1 5.47 51.41 66.39
N LYS A 2 5.53 51.35 65.05
CA LYS A 2 4.82 50.34 64.26
C LYS A 2 5.71 49.97 63.08
N THR A 3 5.78 48.67 62.89
CA THR A 3 6.81 47.85 62.26
C THR A 3 6.76 47.91 60.74
N SER A 4 7.95 47.96 60.14
CA SER A 4 8.20 47.66 58.74
C SER A 4 7.91 46.17 58.48
N THR A 5 7.22 45.85 57.40
CA THR A 5 7.13 44.47 56.89
C THR A 5 7.21 44.53 55.37
N LEU A 6 8.40 44.22 54.86
CA LEU A 6 8.73 44.11 53.46
C LEU A 6 8.15 42.78 52.95
N GLN A 7 7.07 42.83 52.17
CA GLN A 7 6.59 41.64 51.44
C GLN A 7 7.44 41.46 50.19
N LEU A 8 8.34 40.46 50.20
CA LEU A 8 8.92 39.92 48.99
C LEU A 8 7.82 39.18 48.20
N LEU A 9 7.40 39.77 47.08
CA LEU A 9 6.68 39.05 46.02
C LEU A 9 7.69 38.18 45.27
N SER A 10 7.78 36.92 45.67
CA SER A 10 8.43 35.86 44.89
C SER A 10 7.63 35.63 43.60
N PHE A 11 8.10 36.21 42.50
CA PHE A 11 7.70 35.79 41.16
C PHE A 11 8.32 34.43 40.87
N THR A 12 7.59 33.35 41.20
CA THR A 12 7.85 32.03 40.63
C THR A 12 7.46 32.10 39.15
N ALA A 13 8.46 32.32 38.30
CA ALA A 13 8.35 32.07 36.87
C ALA A 13 8.08 30.57 36.68
N ILE A 14 6.82 30.22 36.48
CA ILE A 14 6.43 28.88 36.01
C ILE A 14 6.90 28.82 34.55
N LEU A 15 8.12 28.32 34.35
CA LEU A 15 8.55 27.79 33.07
C LEU A 15 7.65 26.59 32.78
N LEU A 16 6.57 26.80 32.03
CA LEU A 16 5.89 25.73 31.32
C LEU A 16 6.86 25.24 30.24
N SER A 17 7.78 24.35 30.63
CA SER A 17 8.44 23.43 29.72
C SER A 17 7.35 22.48 29.21
N GLY A 18 6.59 22.93 28.22
CA GLY A 18 5.76 22.07 27.42
C GLY A 18 6.68 21.11 26.70
N CYS A 19 6.85 19.90 27.24
CA CYS A 19 7.20 18.74 26.43
C CYS A 19 6.04 18.56 25.44
N ALA A 20 6.10 19.27 24.31
CA ALA A 20 5.33 18.90 23.15
C ALA A 20 5.72 17.46 22.83
N ASP A 21 4.75 16.57 22.94
CA ASP A 21 4.84 15.16 22.65
C ASP A 21 5.45 14.99 21.25
N LYS A 22 6.76 14.71 21.18
CA LYS A 22 7.55 14.75 19.93
C LYS A 22 7.03 13.76 18.88
N ASN A 23 6.18 12.81 19.30
CA ASN A 23 5.52 11.83 18.45
C ASN A 23 4.24 12.34 17.76
N LYS A 24 3.67 13.48 18.16
CA LYS A 24 2.41 14.00 17.57
C LYS A 24 2.57 14.72 16.22
N ILE A 25 3.79 15.00 15.76
CA ILE A 25 4.02 15.96 14.68
C ILE A 25 4.10 15.31 13.27
N PHE A 26 4.23 13.99 13.15
CA PHE A 26 4.52 13.38 11.84
C PHE A 26 3.30 13.03 10.99
N TRP A 27 2.24 12.44 11.57
CA TRP A 27 1.10 11.97 10.79
C TRP A 27 0.10 13.07 10.39
N ASP A 28 0.23 14.27 10.96
CA ASP A 28 -0.56 15.46 10.63
C ASP A 28 -2.03 15.15 10.32
N GLU A 29 -2.73 14.58 11.31
CA GLU A 29 -4.13 14.15 11.15
C GLU A 29 -5.06 15.32 10.80
N GLN A 30 -4.64 16.55 11.10
CA GLN A 30 -5.34 17.78 10.69
C GLN A 30 -5.44 17.91 9.18
N LEU A 31 -4.59 17.23 8.39
CA LEU A 31 -4.72 17.20 6.93
C LEU A 31 -6.09 16.70 6.47
N ASN A 32 -6.72 15.77 7.20
CA ASN A 32 -8.06 15.30 6.84
C ASN A 32 -9.12 16.42 6.91
N SER A 33 -8.90 17.48 7.70
CA SER A 33 -9.78 18.66 7.72
C SER A 33 -9.61 19.59 6.51
N THR A 34 -8.56 19.38 5.71
CA THR A 34 -8.26 20.18 4.50
C THR A 34 -8.95 19.63 3.25
N VAL A 35 -9.70 18.54 3.38
CA VAL A 35 -10.43 17.88 2.30
C VAL A 35 -11.89 17.66 2.70
N PRO A 36 -12.82 17.59 1.72
CA PRO A 36 -14.22 17.33 2.02
C PRO A 36 -14.39 15.99 2.73
N GLN A 37 -15.28 15.96 3.73
CA GLN A 37 -15.71 14.72 4.36
C GLN A 37 -16.74 14.06 3.44
N LEU A 38 -16.39 12.88 2.92
CA LEU A 38 -17.15 12.17 1.90
C LEU A 38 -17.40 10.74 2.37
N THR A 39 -18.47 10.13 1.86
CA THR A 39 -18.78 8.72 2.02
C THR A 39 -18.76 8.01 0.66
N PRO A 40 -18.48 6.69 0.60
CA PRO A 40 -18.56 5.95 -0.65
C PRO A 40 -19.91 6.10 -1.36
N GLN A 41 -21.01 6.15 -0.60
CA GLN A 41 -22.37 6.25 -1.13
C GLN A 41 -22.63 7.59 -1.84
N GLU A 42 -21.95 8.67 -1.44
CA GLU A 42 -22.11 9.99 -2.06
C GLU A 42 -21.30 10.14 -3.35
N ILE A 43 -20.20 9.40 -3.48
CA ILE A 43 -19.20 9.63 -4.53
C ILE A 43 -19.14 8.53 -5.57
N LEU A 44 -19.53 7.30 -5.21
CA LEU A 44 -19.56 6.18 -6.16
C LEU A 44 -20.89 6.16 -6.92
N PRO A 45 -20.87 5.84 -8.22
CA PRO A 45 -22.08 5.47 -8.94
C PRO A 45 -22.64 4.14 -8.40
N ILE A 46 -23.87 3.83 -8.75
CA ILE A 46 -24.48 2.52 -8.45
C ILE A 46 -23.63 1.44 -9.14
N PRO A 47 -23.18 0.41 -8.41
CA PRO A 47 -22.41 -0.69 -9.00
C PRO A 47 -23.30 -1.50 -9.94
N GLU A 48 -22.92 -1.56 -11.21
CA GLU A 48 -23.57 -2.43 -12.20
C GLU A 48 -22.86 -3.79 -12.21
N PRO A 49 -23.56 -4.91 -11.91
CA PRO A 49 -22.97 -6.24 -11.99
C PRO A 49 -22.49 -6.56 -13.40
N SER A 50 -21.33 -7.20 -13.52
CA SER A 50 -20.80 -7.68 -14.79
C SER A 50 -20.84 -9.21 -14.85
N LYS A 51 -20.35 -9.78 -15.96
CA LYS A 51 -20.10 -11.22 -16.06
C LYS A 51 -19.13 -11.73 -14.98
N TYR A 52 -18.23 -10.86 -14.51
CA TYR A 52 -17.10 -11.22 -13.64
C TYR A 52 -17.30 -10.80 -12.18
N CYS A 53 -18.00 -9.69 -11.94
CA CYS A 53 -18.11 -9.06 -10.62
C CYS A 53 -19.57 -8.87 -10.24
N LYS A 54 -19.97 -9.48 -9.12
CA LYS A 54 -21.32 -9.44 -8.57
C LYS A 54 -21.31 -9.05 -7.10
N PRO A 55 -22.37 -8.39 -6.58
CA PRO A 55 -22.39 -7.85 -5.22
C PRO A 55 -22.26 -8.90 -4.09
N ASP A 56 -22.58 -10.16 -4.38
CA ASP A 56 -22.54 -11.29 -3.45
C ASP A 56 -21.15 -11.95 -3.34
N MET A 57 -20.19 -11.53 -4.16
CA MET A 57 -18.83 -12.04 -4.13
C MET A 57 -17.98 -11.39 -3.04
N GLU A 58 -16.91 -12.05 -2.63
CA GLU A 58 -16.00 -11.52 -1.62
C GLU A 58 -15.25 -10.30 -2.14
N SER A 59 -15.21 -9.22 -1.35
CA SER A 59 -14.68 -7.93 -1.81
C SER A 59 -13.22 -8.00 -2.28
N TYR A 60 -12.38 -8.84 -1.68
CA TYR A 60 -10.98 -8.99 -2.09
C TYR A 60 -10.87 -9.61 -3.49
N LEU A 61 -11.78 -10.54 -3.84
CA LEU A 61 -11.81 -11.20 -5.13
C LEU A 61 -12.31 -10.23 -6.21
N ILE A 62 -13.38 -9.48 -5.91
CA ILE A 62 -13.88 -8.40 -6.76
C ILE A 62 -12.77 -7.37 -7.03
N TYR A 63 -12.05 -6.94 -5.99
CA TYR A 63 -10.91 -6.03 -6.12
C TYR A 63 -9.83 -6.61 -7.04
N GLY A 64 -9.48 -7.88 -6.84
CA GLY A 64 -8.50 -8.59 -7.68
C GLY A 64 -8.87 -8.64 -9.16
N PHE A 65 -10.14 -8.91 -9.50
CA PHE A 65 -10.60 -8.82 -10.89
C PHE A 65 -10.45 -7.39 -11.42
N GLY A 66 -10.85 -6.40 -10.62
CA GLY A 66 -10.69 -4.98 -10.94
C GLY A 66 -9.26 -4.61 -11.30
N LEU A 67 -8.29 -5.04 -10.49
CA LEU A 67 -6.86 -4.81 -10.75
C LEU A 67 -6.35 -5.52 -12.00
N ASN A 68 -6.70 -6.79 -12.18
CA ASN A 68 -6.29 -7.54 -13.36
C ASN A 68 -6.83 -6.88 -14.64
N PHE A 69 -8.11 -6.52 -14.69
CA PHE A 69 -8.70 -5.84 -15.83
C PHE A 69 -8.14 -4.44 -16.05
N PHE A 70 -7.83 -3.69 -14.98
CA PHE A 70 -7.18 -2.39 -15.07
C PHE A 70 -5.80 -2.51 -15.74
N ASN A 71 -4.99 -3.48 -15.32
CA ASN A 71 -3.67 -3.75 -15.88
C ASN A 71 -3.74 -4.22 -17.33
N GLU A 72 -4.76 -5.02 -17.68
CA GLU A 72 -5.05 -5.47 -19.05
C GLU A 72 -5.74 -4.41 -19.94
N LYS A 73 -5.98 -3.20 -19.42
CA LYS A 73 -6.69 -2.11 -20.11
C LYS A 73 -8.12 -2.44 -20.53
N LYS A 74 -8.77 -3.39 -19.86
CA LYS A 74 -10.20 -3.70 -19.99
C LYS A 74 -11.01 -2.79 -19.07
N LEU A 75 -11.04 -1.50 -19.40
CA LEU A 75 -11.52 -0.44 -18.50
C LEU A 75 -13.00 -0.60 -18.07
N SER A 76 -13.87 -1.11 -18.94
CA SER A 76 -15.29 -1.31 -18.57
C SER A 76 -15.46 -2.35 -17.45
N ASP A 77 -14.80 -3.50 -17.58
CA ASP A 77 -14.84 -4.56 -16.57
C ASP A 77 -14.13 -4.11 -15.28
N ALA A 78 -12.96 -3.46 -15.42
CA ALA A 78 -12.22 -2.89 -14.31
C ALA A 78 -13.08 -1.91 -13.50
N LYS A 79 -13.79 -0.99 -14.17
CA LYS A 79 -14.62 0.04 -13.55
C LYS A 79 -15.72 -0.60 -12.72
N SER A 80 -16.43 -1.57 -13.31
CA SER A 80 -17.54 -2.28 -12.67
C SER A 80 -17.09 -2.99 -11.38
N CYS A 81 -15.97 -3.71 -11.45
CA CYS A 81 -15.40 -4.40 -10.30
C CYS A 81 -14.87 -3.43 -9.23
N LEU A 82 -14.11 -2.40 -9.63
CA LEU A 82 -13.49 -1.46 -8.69
C LEU A 82 -14.53 -0.59 -7.96
N ILE A 83 -15.61 -0.17 -8.62
CA ILE A 83 -16.72 0.54 -7.96
C ILE A 83 -17.32 -0.34 -6.85
N MET A 84 -17.51 -1.63 -7.12
CA MET A 84 -18.10 -2.57 -6.18
C MET A 84 -17.16 -2.91 -5.01
N ALA A 85 -15.85 -2.97 -5.25
CA ALA A 85 -14.84 -3.21 -4.22
C ALA A 85 -14.52 -1.97 -3.37
N ALA A 86 -14.67 -0.76 -3.92
CA ALA A 86 -14.23 0.49 -3.30
C ALA A 86 -14.73 0.74 -1.86
N PRO A 87 -15.98 0.42 -1.48
CA PRO A 87 -16.45 0.61 -0.10
C PRO A 87 -15.65 -0.15 0.96
N GLN A 88 -14.96 -1.23 0.58
CA GLN A 88 -14.12 -2.05 1.47
C GLN A 88 -12.63 -1.99 1.10
N ASN A 89 -12.28 -1.26 0.03
CA ASN A 89 -10.90 -1.15 -0.45
C ASN A 89 -10.59 0.27 -0.93
N ASN A 90 -9.93 1.05 -0.08
CA ASN A 90 -9.67 2.47 -0.35
C ASN A 90 -8.74 2.68 -1.57
N ARG A 91 -7.87 1.72 -1.89
CA ARG A 91 -6.97 1.80 -3.05
C ARG A 91 -7.75 1.77 -4.37
N ALA A 92 -8.92 1.12 -4.40
CA ALA A 92 -9.77 1.09 -5.59
C ALA A 92 -10.15 2.50 -6.09
N PHE A 93 -10.31 3.48 -5.18
CA PHE A 93 -10.59 4.87 -5.55
C PHE A 93 -9.44 5.51 -6.34
N CYS A 94 -8.17 5.16 -6.06
CA CYS A 94 -7.03 5.66 -6.84
C CYS A 94 -7.05 5.10 -8.27
N HIS A 95 -7.34 3.80 -8.43
CA HIS A 95 -7.48 3.20 -9.76
C HIS A 95 -8.67 3.80 -10.52
N LEU A 96 -9.82 3.97 -9.87
CA LEU A 96 -10.97 4.64 -10.46
C LEU A 96 -10.66 6.09 -10.86
N ALA A 97 -9.93 6.83 -10.02
CA ALA A 97 -9.51 8.20 -10.34
C ALA A 97 -8.61 8.23 -11.58
N ASP A 98 -7.68 7.29 -11.74
CA ASP A 98 -6.85 7.20 -12.94
C ASP A 98 -7.67 6.90 -14.19
N MET A 99 -8.64 5.98 -14.09
CA MET A 99 -9.54 5.67 -15.21
C MET A 99 -10.40 6.86 -15.63
N ILE A 100 -10.86 7.68 -14.67
CA ILE A 100 -11.68 8.87 -14.96
C ILE A 100 -10.85 9.96 -15.65
N LYS A 101 -9.56 10.11 -15.33
CA LYS A 101 -8.68 11.11 -16.00
C LYS A 101 -8.66 10.89 -17.51
N ASP A 102 -8.63 9.62 -17.92
CA ASP A 102 -8.55 9.18 -19.31
C ASP A 102 -9.93 8.99 -19.98
N ASP A 103 -11.04 9.28 -19.28
CA ASP A 103 -12.39 9.14 -19.84
C ASP A 103 -12.73 10.32 -20.75
N ASP A 104 -12.69 10.11 -22.07
CA ASP A 104 -12.97 11.15 -23.07
C ASP A 104 -14.47 11.48 -23.21
N THR A 105 -15.35 10.69 -22.58
CA THR A 105 -16.79 10.95 -22.61
C THR A 105 -17.23 12.02 -21.61
N LEU A 106 -16.41 12.26 -20.58
CA LEU A 106 -16.70 13.21 -19.51
C LEU A 106 -16.07 14.57 -19.79
N ALA A 107 -16.83 15.63 -19.54
CA ALA A 107 -16.32 16.99 -19.60
C ALA A 107 -15.22 17.20 -18.54
N LYS A 108 -14.23 18.06 -18.83
CA LYS A 108 -13.08 18.27 -17.95
C LYS A 108 -13.47 18.64 -16.51
N ASN A 109 -14.45 19.53 -16.32
CA ASN A 109 -14.93 19.94 -15.01
C ASN A 109 -15.58 18.78 -14.23
N GLU A 110 -16.28 17.88 -14.92
CA GLU A 110 -16.87 16.68 -14.35
C GLU A 110 -15.79 15.69 -13.92
N LYS A 111 -14.79 15.44 -14.78
CA LYS A 111 -13.62 14.62 -14.44
C LYS A 111 -12.89 15.16 -13.22
N ASP A 112 -12.57 16.45 -13.23
CA ASP A 112 -11.87 17.14 -12.14
C ASP A 112 -12.64 16.96 -10.81
N LYS A 113 -13.97 17.09 -10.81
CA LYS A 113 -14.80 16.88 -9.62
C LYS A 113 -14.76 15.42 -9.12
N ILE A 114 -14.97 14.45 -10.00
CA ILE A 114 -15.00 13.02 -9.62
C ILE A 114 -13.63 12.59 -9.08
N VAL A 115 -12.55 12.95 -9.78
CA VAL A 115 -11.18 12.63 -9.36
C VAL A 115 -10.86 13.27 -8.01
N SER A 116 -11.20 14.56 -7.83
CA SER A 116 -10.97 15.24 -6.54
C SER A 116 -11.69 14.54 -5.39
N ASN A 117 -12.95 14.10 -5.59
CA ASN A 117 -13.70 13.36 -4.57
C ASN A 117 -13.07 12.01 -4.22
N TYR A 118 -12.73 11.20 -5.23
CA TYR A 118 -12.10 9.89 -5.02
C TYR A 118 -10.76 9.98 -4.30
N ILE A 119 -9.90 10.90 -4.74
CA ILE A 119 -8.60 11.11 -4.11
C ILE A 119 -8.76 11.67 -2.69
N SER A 120 -9.67 12.63 -2.47
CA SER A 120 -9.92 13.18 -1.13
C SER A 120 -10.42 12.13 -0.14
N TYR A 121 -11.37 11.30 -0.56
CA TYR A 121 -11.90 10.21 0.26
C TYR A 121 -10.80 9.19 0.60
N SER A 122 -10.09 8.70 -0.41
CA SER A 122 -9.08 7.66 -0.25
C SER A 122 -7.90 8.16 0.60
N ALA A 123 -7.48 9.41 0.41
CA ALA A 123 -6.44 10.04 1.21
C ALA A 123 -6.87 10.18 2.68
N SER A 124 -8.10 10.61 2.93
CA SER A 124 -8.66 10.69 4.30
C SER A 124 -8.69 9.33 5.00
N ASN A 125 -8.86 8.26 4.22
CA ASN A 125 -8.83 6.87 4.65
C ASN A 125 -7.43 6.23 4.56
N LYS A 126 -6.37 7.06 4.64
CA LYS A 126 -4.97 6.66 4.84
C LYS A 126 -4.35 5.89 3.67
N ASP A 127 -4.89 6.04 2.46
CA ASP A 127 -4.29 5.45 1.26
C ASP A 127 -3.09 6.28 0.78
N TRP A 128 -1.91 5.66 0.73
CA TRP A 128 -0.68 6.38 0.39
C TRP A 128 -0.64 6.85 -1.07
N CYS A 129 -1.34 6.19 -2.00
CA CYS A 129 -1.41 6.60 -3.40
C CYS A 129 -2.25 7.87 -3.51
N ALA A 130 -3.37 7.91 -2.80
CA ALA A 130 -4.22 9.09 -2.73
C ALA A 130 -3.52 10.26 -2.03
N GLU A 131 -2.80 10.03 -0.93
CA GLU A 131 -2.02 11.07 -0.24
C GLU A 131 -0.94 11.69 -1.15
N TYR A 132 -0.27 10.88 -1.98
CA TYR A 132 0.65 11.41 -3.00
C TYR A 132 -0.08 12.19 -4.08
N ASN A 133 -1.27 11.73 -4.52
CA ASN A 133 -2.10 12.49 -5.45
C ASN A 133 -2.58 13.82 -4.86
N MET A 134 -2.82 13.92 -3.54
CA MET A 134 -3.12 15.19 -2.86
C MET A 134 -1.93 16.17 -2.91
N TYR A 135 -0.69 15.68 -2.84
CA TYR A 135 0.49 16.52 -3.09
C TYR A 135 0.44 17.14 -4.50
N GLN A 136 0.10 16.34 -5.52
CA GLN A 136 -0.02 16.82 -6.90
C GLN A 136 -1.16 17.84 -7.05
N HIS A 137 -2.30 17.53 -6.42
CA HIS A 137 -3.52 18.34 -6.39
C HIS A 137 -3.22 19.77 -5.95
N TYR A 138 -2.61 19.94 -4.77
CA TYR A 138 -2.34 21.27 -4.22
C TYR A 138 -1.10 21.94 -4.81
N THR A 139 -0.05 21.18 -5.17
CA THR A 139 1.18 21.78 -5.71
C THR A 139 0.94 22.43 -7.08
N TRP A 140 0.14 21.79 -7.93
CA TRP A 140 -0.11 22.25 -9.30
C TRP A 140 -1.51 22.79 -9.53
N GLY A 141 -2.41 22.74 -8.54
CA GLY A 141 -3.81 23.13 -8.71
C GLY A 141 -4.53 22.20 -9.68
N ALA A 142 -4.20 20.90 -9.63
CA ALA A 142 -4.86 19.91 -10.47
C ALA A 142 -6.32 19.72 -10.03
N TRP A 143 -7.19 19.23 -10.92
CA TRP A 143 -8.58 18.89 -10.60
C TRP A 143 -9.39 20.02 -9.96
N GLY A 144 -9.12 21.26 -10.37
CA GLY A 144 -9.87 22.45 -9.96
C GLY A 144 -9.50 23.04 -8.59
N ALA A 145 -8.47 22.52 -7.91
CA ALA A 145 -8.04 23.08 -6.63
C ALA A 145 -7.21 24.37 -6.75
N PRO A 146 -7.30 25.28 -5.76
CA PRO A 146 -6.35 26.37 -5.63
C PRO A 146 -4.95 25.82 -5.35
N LYS A 147 -3.93 26.44 -5.97
CA LYS A 147 -2.53 26.09 -5.71
C LYS A 147 -2.14 26.46 -4.29
N ASP A 148 -1.67 25.47 -3.53
CA ASP A 148 -1.10 25.62 -2.20
C ASP A 148 0.08 24.64 -2.04
N LYS A 149 1.28 25.13 -2.33
CA LYS A 149 2.49 24.29 -2.25
C LYS A 149 2.81 23.86 -0.83
N ALA A 150 2.47 24.66 0.18
CA ALA A 150 2.74 24.33 1.57
C ALA A 150 1.84 23.18 2.03
N LEU A 151 0.55 23.24 1.69
CA LEU A 151 -0.38 22.13 1.93
C LEU A 151 0.03 20.87 1.15
N GLY A 152 0.42 21.03 -0.12
CA GLY A 152 0.93 19.92 -0.94
C GLY A 152 2.14 19.22 -0.31
N ALA A 153 3.10 19.98 0.23
CA ALA A 153 4.28 19.43 0.90
C ALA A 153 3.92 18.63 2.18
N ARG A 154 2.89 19.06 2.92
CA ARG A 154 2.39 18.31 4.09
C ARG A 154 1.79 16.96 3.67
N TRP A 155 0.97 16.93 2.62
CA TRP A 155 0.43 15.67 2.05
C TRP A 155 1.53 14.75 1.52
N LEU A 156 2.55 15.32 0.85
CA LEU A 156 3.72 14.56 0.39
C LEU A 156 4.44 13.89 1.57
N ARG A 157 4.65 14.63 2.66
CA ARG A 157 5.29 14.09 3.87
C ARG A 157 4.47 12.95 4.47
N ARG A 158 3.14 13.07 4.53
CA ARG A 158 2.28 11.99 5.06
C ARG A 158 2.37 10.71 4.21
N SER A 159 2.32 10.84 2.89
CA SER A 159 2.50 9.71 1.96
C SER A 159 3.90 9.07 2.09
N ALA A 160 4.95 9.87 2.25
CA ALA A 160 6.31 9.36 2.46
C ALA A 160 6.47 8.63 3.80
N LEU A 161 5.77 9.07 4.86
CA LEU A 161 5.70 8.38 6.14
C LEU A 161 4.93 7.06 6.06
N ARG A 162 3.92 6.96 5.19
CA ARG A 162 3.31 5.66 4.84
C ARG A 162 4.24 4.72 4.08
N GLY A 163 5.44 5.17 3.74
CA GLY A 163 6.44 4.33 3.08
C GLY A 163 6.33 4.30 1.57
N TYR A 164 5.48 5.14 0.95
CA TYR A 164 5.31 5.11 -0.51
C TYR A 164 6.60 5.54 -1.24
N PRO A 165 7.23 4.67 -2.05
CA PRO A 165 8.56 4.94 -2.60
C PRO A 165 8.63 6.20 -3.45
N HIS A 166 7.59 6.48 -4.26
CA HIS A 166 7.55 7.69 -5.08
C HIS A 166 7.43 8.96 -4.21
N ALA A 167 6.64 8.93 -3.12
CA ALA A 167 6.57 10.05 -2.20
C ALA A 167 7.89 10.27 -1.46
N GLN A 168 8.55 9.19 -1.00
CA GLN A 168 9.86 9.29 -0.35
C GLN A 168 10.92 9.88 -1.27
N SER A 169 11.01 9.40 -2.52
CA SER A 169 11.94 9.92 -3.52
C SER A 169 11.65 11.40 -3.84
N ARG A 170 10.38 11.76 -4.01
CA ARG A 170 9.97 13.15 -4.26
C ARG A 170 10.27 14.06 -3.08
N LEU A 171 10.03 13.59 -1.85
CA LEU A 171 10.30 14.34 -0.62
C LEU A 171 11.81 14.55 -0.41
N LEU A 172 12.63 13.52 -0.66
CA LEU A 172 14.08 13.65 -0.65
C LEU A 172 14.54 14.68 -1.69
N SER A 173 14.05 14.59 -2.93
CA SER A 173 14.34 15.59 -3.98
C SER A 173 13.93 17.01 -3.57
N HIS A 174 12.82 17.16 -2.85
CA HIS A 174 12.37 18.46 -2.33
C HIS A 174 13.37 19.03 -1.32
N TYR A 175 13.80 18.27 -0.31
CA TYR A 175 14.79 18.73 0.66
C TYR A 175 16.16 19.04 0.05
N ARG A 176 16.59 18.27 -0.96
CA ARG A 176 17.81 18.57 -1.73
C ARG A 176 17.70 19.92 -2.45
N SER A 177 16.56 20.20 -3.07
CA SER A 177 16.32 21.47 -3.76
C SER A 177 16.36 22.67 -2.82
N GLU A 178 15.93 22.48 -1.57
CA GLU A 178 15.98 23.49 -0.50
C GLU A 178 17.34 23.54 0.21
N LYS A 179 18.29 22.65 -0.15
CA LYS A 179 19.58 22.45 0.53
C LYS A 179 19.42 22.18 2.04
N ASN A 180 18.34 21.51 2.42
CA ASN A 180 18.07 21.12 3.80
C ASN A 180 18.85 19.83 4.16
N LEU A 181 20.15 19.98 4.39
CA LEU A 181 21.07 18.87 4.62
C LEU A 181 20.68 17.93 5.77
N PRO A 182 20.17 18.40 6.93
CA PRO A 182 19.66 17.51 7.99
C PRO A 182 18.55 16.57 7.50
N HIS A 183 17.59 17.07 6.72
CA HIS A 183 16.51 16.24 6.18
C HIS A 183 16.99 15.32 5.06
N VAL A 184 17.90 15.79 4.19
CA VAL A 184 18.55 14.93 3.17
C VAL A 184 19.29 13.78 3.84
N TYR A 185 20.06 14.07 4.90
CA TYR A 185 20.75 13.07 5.71
C TYR A 185 19.78 12.03 6.28
N ALA A 186 18.71 12.49 6.94
CA ALA A 186 17.76 11.60 7.59
C ALA A 186 16.98 10.71 6.60
N TRP A 187 16.40 11.32 5.57
CA TRP A 187 15.57 10.59 4.59
C TRP A 187 16.38 9.66 3.69
N SER A 188 17.62 10.01 3.34
CA SER A 188 18.48 9.09 2.57
C SER A 188 18.85 7.83 3.36
N LYS A 189 18.96 7.91 4.69
CA LYS A 189 19.09 6.70 5.54
C LYS A 189 17.81 5.87 5.55
N ILE A 190 16.63 6.51 5.58
CA ILE A 190 15.32 5.82 5.51
C ILE A 190 15.14 5.09 4.18
N THR A 191 15.45 5.74 3.05
CA THR A 191 15.28 5.15 1.71
C THR A 191 16.39 4.17 1.35
N GLY A 192 17.51 4.17 2.08
CA GLY A 192 18.70 3.37 1.76
C GLY A 192 19.60 4.01 0.71
N ASP A 193 19.35 5.28 0.35
CA ASP A 193 20.15 6.04 -0.61
C ASP A 193 21.35 6.75 0.03
N PHE A 194 21.59 6.60 1.34
CA PHE A 194 22.64 7.33 2.04
C PHE A 194 24.04 7.18 1.39
N GLU A 195 24.32 6.02 0.80
CA GLU A 195 25.57 5.70 0.13
C GLU A 195 25.56 6.02 -1.39
N ASN A 196 24.45 6.55 -1.91
CA ASN A 196 24.33 6.95 -3.31
C ASN A 196 25.39 8.01 -3.64
N PRO A 197 26.27 7.81 -4.65
CA PRO A 197 27.35 8.74 -4.95
C PRO A 197 26.92 10.20 -5.14
N SER A 198 25.73 10.43 -5.70
CA SER A 198 25.19 11.78 -5.89
C SER A 198 24.84 12.48 -4.57
N LEU A 199 24.46 11.72 -3.55
CA LEU A 199 24.15 12.23 -2.21
C LEU A 199 25.40 12.31 -1.34
N THR A 200 26.34 11.37 -1.48
CA THR A 200 27.62 11.41 -0.77
C THR A 200 28.37 12.71 -1.04
N GLN A 201 28.36 13.21 -2.29
CA GLN A 201 28.95 14.50 -2.63
C GLN A 201 28.21 15.68 -1.97
N GLU A 202 26.87 15.65 -1.95
CA GLU A 202 26.04 16.70 -1.35
C GLU A 202 26.21 16.75 0.18
N LEU A 203 26.29 15.58 0.82
CA LEU A 203 26.47 15.42 2.26
C LEU A 203 27.93 15.63 2.70
N ALA A 204 28.90 15.72 1.80
CA ALA A 204 30.28 16.03 2.16
C ALA A 204 30.43 17.42 2.81
N ALA A 205 29.51 18.34 2.53
CA ALA A 205 29.49 19.69 3.08
C ALA A 205 28.69 19.82 4.39
N ILE A 206 28.12 18.74 4.92
CA ILE A 206 27.30 18.78 6.14
C ILE A 206 28.16 19.14 7.36
N THR A 207 27.69 20.09 8.18
CA THR A 207 28.37 20.42 9.45
C THR A 207 28.11 19.35 10.51
N GLN A 208 28.92 19.32 11.58
CA GLN A 208 28.69 18.40 12.69
C GLN A 208 27.33 18.64 13.37
N GLU A 209 26.91 19.91 13.49
CA GLU A 209 25.61 20.28 14.04
C GLU A 209 24.46 19.77 13.16
N GLN A 210 24.52 20.03 11.85
CA GLN A 210 23.51 19.56 10.90
C GLN A 210 23.45 18.03 10.83
N LYS A 211 24.59 17.36 10.98
CA LYS A 211 24.66 15.90 11.07
C LYS A 211 23.99 15.38 12.34
N ALA A 212 24.22 16.02 13.49
CA ALA A 212 23.55 15.66 14.74
C ALA A 212 22.03 15.87 14.66
N GLU A 213 21.60 16.97 14.04
CA GLU A 213 20.18 17.20 13.75
C GLU A 213 19.61 16.11 12.83
N GLY A 214 20.30 15.81 11.72
CA GLY A 214 19.90 14.76 10.79
C GLY A 214 19.83 13.37 11.44
N GLU A 215 20.74 13.03 12.35
CA GLU A 215 20.69 11.77 13.09
C GLU A 215 19.47 11.72 14.03
N SER A 216 19.19 12.81 14.75
CA SER A 216 18.00 12.93 15.61
C SER A 216 16.70 12.77 14.80
N LEU A 217 16.64 13.41 13.62
CA LEU A 217 15.52 13.28 12.68
C LEU A 217 15.40 11.84 12.17
N TYR A 218 16.51 11.19 11.80
CA TYR A 218 16.52 9.81 11.34
C TYR A 218 15.95 8.85 12.39
N LEU A 219 16.40 8.96 13.65
CA LEU A 219 15.91 8.11 14.74
C LEU A 219 14.40 8.26 14.91
N THR A 220 13.89 9.49 14.85
CA THR A 220 12.45 9.77 14.92
C THR A 220 11.70 9.19 13.72
N LEU A 221 12.23 9.37 12.49
CA LEU A 221 11.62 8.84 11.27
C LEU A 221 11.58 7.31 11.27
N LYS A 222 12.63 6.65 11.76
CA LYS A 222 12.73 5.18 11.81
C LYS A 222 11.60 4.55 12.64
N GLU A 223 11.11 5.24 13.66
CA GLU A 223 10.00 4.78 14.49
C GLU A 223 8.62 5.04 13.87
N ASN A 224 8.53 5.99 12.93
CA ASN A 224 7.25 6.51 12.43
C ASN A 224 6.98 6.20 10.96
N VAL A 225 8.01 5.99 10.14
CA VAL A 225 7.83 5.55 8.75
C VAL A 225 7.39 4.10 8.76
N HIS A 226 6.35 3.76 8.00
CA HIS A 226 5.94 2.37 7.81
C HIS A 226 7.15 1.52 7.41
N SER A 227 7.39 0.45 8.16
CA SER A 227 8.52 -0.44 7.90
C SER A 227 8.34 -1.14 6.55
N LYS A 228 9.45 -1.65 6.01
CA LYS A 228 9.40 -2.50 4.81
C LYS A 228 8.47 -3.71 5.00
N ASP A 229 8.32 -4.21 6.23
CA ASP A 229 7.43 -5.33 6.54
C ASP A 229 5.95 -4.93 6.46
N VAL A 230 5.59 -3.71 6.89
CA VAL A 230 4.21 -3.20 6.74
C VAL A 230 3.86 -3.03 5.26
N LEU A 231 4.77 -2.43 4.48
CA LEU A 231 4.59 -2.28 3.03
C LEU A 231 4.50 -3.64 2.33
N LEU A 232 5.33 -4.59 2.74
CA LEU A 232 5.30 -5.95 2.21
C LEU A 232 3.98 -6.64 2.54
N ALA A 233 3.46 -6.47 3.77
CA ALA A 233 2.16 -7.02 4.15
C ALA A 233 1.03 -6.44 3.27
N GLU A 234 0.98 -5.12 3.07
CA GLU A 234 0.03 -4.49 2.15
C GLU A 234 0.15 -5.03 0.72
N ALA A 235 1.38 -5.18 0.20
CA ALA A 235 1.62 -5.74 -1.12
C ALA A 235 1.19 -7.22 -1.23
N ILE A 236 1.40 -8.01 -0.18
CA ILE A 236 0.94 -9.41 -0.12
C ILE A 236 -0.59 -9.46 -0.21
N GLU A 237 -1.32 -8.58 0.48
CA GLU A 237 -2.78 -8.52 0.40
C GLU A 237 -3.27 -8.23 -1.03
N GLU A 238 -2.71 -7.20 -1.67
CA GLU A 238 -3.08 -6.81 -3.03
C GLU A 238 -2.74 -7.89 -4.07
N ASN A 239 -1.56 -8.50 -3.94
CA ASN A 239 -1.14 -9.59 -4.81
C ASN A 239 -1.94 -10.88 -4.57
N THR A 240 -2.41 -11.11 -3.34
CA THR A 240 -3.32 -12.23 -3.01
C THR A 240 -4.65 -12.05 -3.74
N ALA A 241 -5.24 -10.86 -3.69
CA ALA A 241 -6.45 -10.53 -4.43
C ALA A 241 -6.27 -10.76 -5.94
N SER A 242 -5.19 -10.20 -6.51
CA SER A 242 -4.89 -10.32 -7.94
C SER A 242 -4.67 -11.77 -8.38
N ALA A 243 -3.92 -12.55 -7.59
CA ALA A 243 -3.65 -13.96 -7.87
C ALA A 243 -4.90 -14.83 -7.73
N ALA A 244 -5.71 -14.64 -6.68
CA ALA A 244 -6.97 -15.37 -6.51
C ALA A 244 -7.93 -15.09 -7.67
N ALA A 245 -8.07 -13.82 -8.08
CA ALA A 245 -8.88 -13.44 -9.23
C ALA A 245 -8.36 -14.07 -10.53
N ALA A 246 -7.04 -14.07 -10.75
CA ALA A 246 -6.44 -14.69 -11.93
C ALA A 246 -6.68 -16.21 -11.98
N ILE A 247 -6.58 -16.91 -10.84
CA ILE A 247 -6.93 -18.34 -10.75
C ILE A 247 -8.42 -18.52 -11.04
N GLN A 248 -9.30 -17.71 -10.44
CA GLN A 248 -10.74 -17.81 -10.66
C GLN A 248 -11.16 -17.56 -12.12
N LEU A 249 -10.44 -16.70 -12.86
CA LEU A 249 -10.69 -16.46 -14.29
C LEU A 249 -10.24 -17.62 -15.17
N ASN A 250 -9.05 -18.16 -14.92
CA ASN A 250 -8.37 -19.07 -15.84
C ASN A 250 -8.54 -20.55 -15.49
N TYR A 251 -8.74 -20.84 -14.20
CA TYR A 251 -8.83 -22.18 -13.62
C TYR A 251 -9.88 -22.24 -12.49
N PRO A 252 -11.17 -21.90 -12.77
CA PRO A 252 -12.22 -21.86 -11.75
C PRO A 252 -12.38 -23.18 -10.99
N GLU A 253 -12.08 -24.31 -11.63
CA GLU A 253 -12.14 -25.65 -11.04
C GLU A 253 -11.21 -25.83 -9.83
N VAL A 254 -10.16 -25.01 -9.71
CA VAL A 254 -9.24 -25.03 -8.56
C VAL A 254 -9.94 -24.68 -7.26
N PHE A 255 -10.96 -23.80 -7.32
CA PHE A 255 -11.70 -23.35 -6.14
C PHE A 255 -13.03 -24.10 -5.93
N GLU A 256 -13.36 -25.08 -6.78
CA GLU A 256 -14.60 -25.86 -6.62
C GLU A 256 -14.62 -26.67 -5.32
N GLY A 257 -15.66 -26.42 -4.51
CA GLY A 257 -15.83 -27.07 -3.21
C GLY A 257 -14.83 -26.59 -2.14
N THR A 258 -14.16 -25.46 -2.37
CA THR A 258 -13.28 -24.81 -1.39
C THR A 258 -14.03 -23.71 -0.63
N THR A 259 -13.71 -23.52 0.64
CA THR A 259 -14.30 -22.40 1.40
C THR A 259 -13.63 -21.09 0.99
N PRO A 260 -14.33 -19.94 1.09
CA PRO A 260 -13.72 -18.63 0.84
C PRO A 260 -12.46 -18.38 1.68
N SER A 261 -12.47 -18.81 2.94
CA SER A 261 -11.33 -18.70 3.85
C SER A 261 -10.14 -19.52 3.36
N ASP A 262 -10.35 -20.76 2.94
CA ASP A 262 -9.25 -21.62 2.47
C ASP A 262 -8.64 -21.09 1.18
N ARG A 263 -9.49 -20.64 0.26
CA ARG A 263 -9.05 -20.00 -0.98
C ARG A 263 -8.14 -18.81 -0.69
N TYR A 264 -8.57 -17.91 0.19
CA TYR A 264 -7.80 -16.71 0.55
C TYR A 264 -6.49 -17.08 1.26
N GLU A 265 -6.53 -17.88 2.33
CA GLU A 265 -5.34 -18.19 3.13
C GLU A 265 -4.27 -18.97 2.36
N ILE A 266 -4.68 -19.93 1.52
CA ILE A 266 -3.73 -20.69 0.69
C ILE A 266 -3.13 -19.81 -0.40
N THR A 267 -3.93 -18.94 -1.02
CA THR A 267 -3.40 -17.99 -2.02
C THR A 267 -2.44 -17.01 -1.37
N LYS A 268 -2.80 -16.48 -0.20
CA LYS A 268 -1.93 -15.59 0.58
C LYS A 268 -0.62 -16.24 0.95
N LYS A 269 -0.66 -17.49 1.42
CA LYS A 269 0.55 -18.26 1.69
C LYS A 269 1.41 -18.42 0.44
N ALA A 270 0.81 -18.71 -0.72
CA ALA A 270 1.53 -18.79 -1.99
C ALA A 270 2.29 -17.49 -2.31
N ILE A 271 1.64 -16.34 -2.14
CA ILE A 271 2.22 -15.00 -2.36
C ILE A 271 3.30 -14.67 -1.33
N THR A 272 3.11 -15.03 -0.06
CA THR A 272 4.15 -14.87 0.97
C THR A 272 5.41 -15.66 0.60
N LEU A 273 5.24 -16.89 0.10
CA LEU A 273 6.35 -17.76 -0.29
C LEU A 273 7.17 -17.22 -1.47
N THR A 274 6.61 -16.35 -2.33
CA THR A 274 7.40 -15.73 -3.41
C THR A 274 8.48 -14.77 -2.90
N HIS A 275 8.41 -14.39 -1.62
CA HIS A 275 9.40 -13.55 -0.94
C HIS A 275 10.41 -14.37 -0.11
N ASP A 276 10.20 -15.68 0.02
CA ASP A 276 11.12 -16.58 0.67
C ASP A 276 12.23 -17.00 -0.32
N LYS A 277 13.48 -16.65 -0.01
CA LYS A 277 14.62 -16.97 -0.87
C LYS A 277 14.97 -18.46 -0.88
N SER A 278 14.45 -19.24 0.05
CA SER A 278 14.66 -20.68 0.13
C SER A 278 13.72 -21.49 -0.76
N ILE A 279 12.70 -20.85 -1.35
CA ILE A 279 11.67 -21.51 -2.15
C ILE A 279 11.51 -20.79 -3.49
N ASN A 280 11.67 -21.51 -4.59
CA ASN A 280 11.53 -20.93 -5.94
C ASN A 280 10.08 -20.94 -6.44
N LEU A 281 9.26 -19.95 -6.03
CA LEU A 281 7.90 -19.69 -6.54
C LEU A 281 7.78 -18.37 -7.32
N ASN A 282 8.82 -18.00 -8.08
CA ASN A 282 8.95 -16.69 -8.73
C ASN A 282 8.09 -16.46 -9.99
N THR A 283 7.22 -17.41 -10.39
CA THR A 283 6.32 -17.25 -11.55
C THR A 283 4.87 -17.50 -11.18
N PHE A 284 3.95 -16.88 -11.92
CA PHE A 284 2.51 -17.11 -11.77
C PHE A 284 2.13 -18.60 -11.92
N SER A 285 2.76 -19.31 -12.88
CA SER A 285 2.49 -20.74 -13.05
C SER A 285 2.85 -21.55 -11.80
N LYS A 286 3.95 -21.23 -11.11
CA LYS A 286 4.36 -21.91 -9.89
C LYS A 286 3.46 -21.56 -8.70
N VAL A 287 3.08 -20.28 -8.56
CA VAL A 287 2.09 -19.84 -7.56
C VAL A 287 0.77 -20.59 -7.73
N PHE A 288 0.26 -20.71 -8.97
CA PHE A 288 -0.99 -21.43 -9.24
C PHE A 288 -0.87 -22.92 -8.94
N SER A 289 0.26 -23.54 -9.30
CA SER A 289 0.53 -24.93 -8.93
C SER A 289 0.52 -25.12 -7.43
N TYR A 290 1.16 -24.25 -6.65
CA TYR A 290 1.13 -24.32 -5.19
C TYR A 290 -0.29 -24.27 -4.64
N VAL A 291 -1.10 -23.31 -5.10
CA VAL A 291 -2.48 -23.15 -4.64
C VAL A 291 -3.32 -24.37 -4.97
N ALA A 292 -3.28 -24.85 -6.22
CA ALA A 292 -4.06 -25.99 -6.67
C ALA A 292 -3.66 -27.29 -5.96
N ILE A 293 -2.36 -27.54 -5.80
CA ILE A 293 -1.86 -28.73 -5.09
C ILE A 293 -2.24 -28.66 -3.61
N SER A 294 -2.11 -27.50 -2.96
CA SER A 294 -2.44 -27.35 -1.54
C SER A 294 -3.94 -27.57 -1.27
N LEU A 295 -4.81 -27.00 -2.11
CA LEU A 295 -6.26 -27.19 -2.00
C LEU A 295 -6.66 -28.65 -2.27
N HIS A 296 -6.04 -29.28 -3.27
CA HIS A 296 -6.24 -30.70 -3.55
C HIS A 296 -5.82 -31.57 -2.35
N ALA A 297 -4.63 -31.34 -1.81
CA ALA A 297 -4.11 -32.07 -0.64
C ALA A 297 -5.00 -31.91 0.58
N LYS A 298 -5.47 -30.68 0.85
CA LYS A 298 -6.43 -30.42 1.93
C LYS A 298 -7.74 -31.20 1.73
N LYS A 299 -8.26 -31.26 0.50
CA LYS A 299 -9.46 -32.03 0.16
C LYS A 299 -9.28 -33.55 0.34
N GLN A 300 -8.07 -34.06 0.16
CA GLN A 300 -7.71 -35.46 0.44
C GLN A 300 -7.42 -35.73 1.94
N GLY A 301 -7.54 -34.73 2.81
CA GLY A 301 -7.31 -34.88 4.24
C GLY A 301 -5.83 -34.83 4.65
N LEU A 302 -4.92 -34.40 3.77
CA LEU A 302 -3.52 -34.20 4.14
C LEU A 302 -3.40 -33.03 5.13
N SER A 303 -2.97 -33.33 6.35
CA SER A 303 -2.82 -32.35 7.44
C SER A 303 -1.43 -31.70 7.49
N THR A 304 -0.45 -32.28 6.81
CA THR A 304 0.92 -31.75 6.73
C THR A 304 1.05 -30.72 5.61
N ASP A 305 1.93 -29.75 5.84
CA ASP A 305 2.29 -28.78 4.79
C ASP A 305 2.94 -29.50 3.60
N ILE A 306 2.41 -29.29 2.40
CA ILE A 306 2.88 -29.95 1.17
C ILE A 306 4.36 -29.66 0.89
N LEU A 307 4.90 -28.54 1.40
CA LEU A 307 6.31 -28.18 1.25
C LEU A 307 7.26 -29.10 2.04
N LYS A 308 6.76 -29.86 3.02
CA LYS A 308 7.55 -30.87 3.73
C LYS A 308 7.81 -32.12 2.88
N ASN A 309 7.04 -32.30 1.80
CA ASN A 309 7.27 -33.38 0.85
C ASN A 309 8.28 -32.89 -0.21
N ILE A 310 9.49 -33.47 -0.19
CA ILE A 310 10.59 -33.07 -1.07
C ILE A 310 10.27 -33.30 -2.56
N GLU A 311 9.43 -34.28 -2.89
CA GLU A 311 9.03 -34.53 -4.28
C GLU A 311 8.07 -33.45 -4.77
N ILE A 312 7.10 -33.05 -3.94
CA ILE A 312 6.21 -31.93 -4.25
C ILE A 312 7.00 -30.63 -4.38
N LEU A 313 7.95 -30.37 -3.47
CA LEU A 313 8.80 -29.18 -3.55
C LEU A 313 9.59 -29.13 -4.87
N LYS A 314 10.22 -30.25 -5.27
CA LYS A 314 10.93 -30.34 -6.57
C LYS A 314 10.01 -30.06 -7.77
N LEU A 315 8.77 -30.56 -7.74
CA LEU A 315 7.79 -30.28 -8.79
C LEU A 315 7.46 -28.77 -8.85
N LEU A 316 7.21 -28.15 -7.69
CA LEU A 316 6.89 -26.73 -7.58
C LEU A 316 8.02 -25.83 -8.09
N GLU A 317 9.27 -26.16 -7.76
CA GLU A 317 10.43 -25.33 -8.08
C GLU A 317 10.94 -25.52 -9.52
N SER A 318 10.59 -26.63 -10.17
CA SER A 318 11.00 -26.93 -11.55
C SER A 318 10.59 -25.82 -12.52
N ASP A 319 11.54 -25.34 -13.33
CA ASP A 319 11.29 -24.39 -14.42
C ASP A 319 10.81 -25.08 -15.72
N GLU A 320 10.91 -26.41 -15.79
CA GLU A 320 10.60 -27.20 -16.99
C GLU A 320 9.14 -27.61 -17.09
N LEU A 321 8.43 -27.64 -15.96
CA LEU A 321 7.05 -28.11 -15.90
C LEU A 321 6.05 -26.96 -16.11
N THR A 322 4.96 -27.26 -16.80
CA THR A 322 3.78 -26.41 -16.86
C THR A 322 2.91 -26.59 -15.60
N TYR A 323 1.97 -25.67 -15.37
CA TYR A 323 1.00 -25.80 -14.28
C TYR A 323 0.24 -27.14 -14.30
N PRO A 324 -0.35 -27.60 -15.43
CA PRO A 324 -1.08 -28.87 -15.48
C PRO A 324 -0.18 -30.07 -15.17
N GLU A 325 1.05 -30.09 -15.68
CA GLU A 325 1.99 -31.19 -15.43
C GLU A 325 2.42 -31.27 -13.96
N ARG A 326 2.67 -30.13 -13.32
CA ARG A 326 2.95 -30.09 -11.87
C ARG A 326 1.78 -30.65 -11.07
N LEU A 327 0.57 -30.20 -11.39
CA LEU A 327 -0.64 -30.61 -10.67
C LEU A 327 -0.91 -32.12 -10.82
N ASP A 328 -0.82 -32.65 -12.04
CA ASP A 328 -1.05 -34.07 -12.32
C ASP A 328 -0.08 -34.98 -11.55
N ARG A 329 1.22 -34.67 -11.60
CA ARG A 329 2.25 -35.42 -10.87
C ARG A 329 2.05 -35.31 -9.35
N ALA A 330 1.73 -34.12 -8.84
CA ALA A 330 1.53 -33.91 -7.42
C ALA A 330 0.28 -34.63 -6.88
N LYS A 331 -0.80 -34.74 -7.65
CA LYS A 331 -2.00 -35.51 -7.25
C LYS A 331 -1.67 -36.97 -6.93
N THR A 332 -0.78 -37.58 -7.71
CA THR A 332 -0.30 -38.96 -7.45
C THR A 332 0.42 -39.04 -6.10
N ILE A 333 1.35 -38.12 -5.85
CA ILE A 333 2.13 -38.07 -4.59
C ILE A 333 1.22 -37.83 -3.38
N VAL A 334 0.28 -36.89 -3.49
CA VAL A 334 -0.71 -36.60 -2.44
C VAL A 334 -1.54 -37.84 -2.14
N SER A 335 -2.04 -38.52 -3.17
CA SER A 335 -2.87 -39.72 -2.99
C SER A 335 -2.14 -40.85 -2.28
N MET A 336 -0.82 -40.98 -2.50
CA MET A 336 0.01 -41.96 -1.78
C MET A 336 0.27 -41.55 -0.33
N ALA A 337 0.31 -40.26 -0.02
CA ALA A 337 0.58 -39.74 1.33
C ALA A 337 -0.65 -39.73 2.25
N THR A 338 -1.85 -39.88 1.68
CA THR A 338 -3.13 -39.89 2.42
C THR A 338 -3.73 -41.29 2.60
N GLN A 339 -3.09 -42.34 2.04
CA GLN A 339 -3.43 -43.76 2.24
C GLN A 339 -2.73 -44.30 3.49
#